data_AF-A0AA38MD25-F1
#
_entry.id   AF-A0AA38MD25-F1
#
_cell.length_a   1.000
_cell.length_b   1.000
_cell.length_c   1.000
_cell.angle_alpha   90.00
_cell.angle_beta   90.00
_cell.angle_gamma   90.00
#
_symmetry.space_group_name_H-M   'P 1'
#
loop_
_entity.id
_entity.type
_entity.pdbx_description
1 polymer ?
#
loop_
_entity_poly.entity_id
_entity_poly.type
_entity_poly.pdbx_seq_one_letter_code
_entity_poly.pdbx_strand_id
1 'polypeptide(L)'
;MPTCVVCNKNVKDNELITCDICKNPTHAICSGLSGQEMDCFRSKNRKIRYFCTDCNIMEVIGGLKNEVEETFSSMQSMIQGSTASSTNGKTLFEDVINDVEDRLRRINNIVVSNLPESEESDNKNEDI
;
A
#
# COMPACT_ATOMS: atom_id res chain seq x y z
N MET A 1 39.26 -26.38 -18.79
CA MET A 1 39.36 -24.90 -18.74
C MET A 1 37.94 -24.34 -18.66
N PRO A 2 37.69 -23.32 -17.84
CA PRO A 2 36.36 -22.71 -17.75
C PRO A 2 35.97 -22.04 -19.09
N THR A 3 34.73 -22.24 -19.51
CA THR A 3 34.18 -21.70 -20.76
C THR A 3 33.23 -20.54 -20.45
N CYS A 4 33.45 -19.38 -21.07
CA CYS A 4 32.62 -18.20 -20.88
C CYS A 4 31.19 -18.46 -21.31
N VAL A 5 30.22 -18.18 -20.45
CA VAL A 5 28.80 -18.36 -20.76
C VAL A 5 28.29 -17.41 -21.84
N VAL A 6 28.94 -16.25 -22.03
CA VAL A 6 28.49 -15.25 -23.00
C VAL A 6 28.96 -15.57 -24.42
N CYS A 7 30.22 -15.99 -24.58
CA CYS A 7 30.82 -16.17 -25.91
C CYS A 7 31.23 -17.62 -26.22
N ASN A 8 31.02 -18.56 -25.30
CA ASN A 8 31.36 -19.98 -25.41
C ASN A 8 32.84 -20.27 -25.74
N LYS A 9 33.75 -19.34 -25.41
CA LYS A 9 35.20 -19.52 -25.59
C LYS A 9 35.86 -19.78 -24.24
N ASN A 10 37.02 -20.44 -24.26
CA ASN A 10 37.82 -20.66 -23.06
C ASN A 10 38.26 -19.34 -22.41
N VAL A 11 38.16 -19.27 -21.10
CA VAL A 11 38.58 -18.13 -20.28
C VAL A 11 39.94 -18.43 -19.67
N LYS A 12 40.85 -17.44 -19.73
CA LYS A 12 42.12 -17.48 -19.01
C LYS A 12 41.93 -16.92 -17.60
N ASP A 13 42.66 -17.45 -16.63
CA ASP A 13 42.49 -17.08 -15.21
C ASP A 13 42.60 -15.57 -14.92
N ASN A 14 43.43 -14.83 -15.67
CA ASN A 14 43.62 -13.37 -15.49
C ASN A 14 42.45 -12.49 -15.92
N GLU A 15 41.52 -13.03 -16.70
CA GLU A 15 40.35 -12.33 -17.24
C GLU A 15 39.04 -12.99 -16.78
N LEU A 16 39.13 -13.88 -15.81
CA LEU A 16 38.00 -14.65 -15.31
C LEU A 16 37.28 -13.89 -14.20
N ILE A 17 35.98 -13.69 -14.37
CA ILE A 17 35.07 -13.32 -13.30
C ILE A 17 33.97 -14.37 -13.17
N THR A 18 33.53 -14.64 -11.95
CA THR A 18 32.50 -15.64 -11.64
C THR A 18 31.33 -14.98 -10.95
N CYS A 19 30.12 -15.28 -11.42
CA CYS A 19 28.88 -14.80 -10.80
C CYS A 19 28.79 -15.30 -9.36
N ASP A 20 28.43 -14.43 -8.40
CA ASP A 20 28.32 -14.82 -6.99
C ASP A 20 27.11 -15.73 -6.71
N ILE A 21 26.11 -15.77 -7.61
CA ILE A 21 24.91 -16.62 -7.50
C ILE A 21 25.12 -17.96 -8.23
N CYS A 22 25.19 -17.95 -9.57
CA CYS A 22 25.24 -19.18 -10.36
C CYS A 22 26.65 -19.77 -10.52
N LYS A 23 27.69 -19.08 -10.04
CA LYS A 23 29.11 -19.47 -10.15
C LYS A 23 29.63 -19.66 -11.57
N ASN A 24 28.85 -19.25 -12.59
CA ASN A 24 29.25 -19.37 -13.97
C ASN A 24 30.43 -18.46 -14.32
N PRO A 25 31.43 -18.96 -15.06
CA PRO A 25 32.58 -18.19 -15.49
C PRO A 25 32.24 -17.28 -16.69
N THR A 26 32.74 -16.05 -16.67
CA THR A 26 32.57 -15.07 -17.73
C THR A 26 33.90 -14.35 -17.95
N HIS A 27 34.23 -13.97 -19.19
CA HIS A 27 35.34 -13.04 -19.42
C HIS A 27 34.98 -11.67 -18.84
N ALA A 28 35.95 -10.98 -18.26
CA ALA A 28 35.83 -9.58 -17.82
C ALA A 28 35.25 -8.65 -18.90
N ILE A 29 35.64 -8.87 -20.15
CA ILE A 29 35.16 -8.10 -21.31
C ILE A 29 33.72 -8.49 -21.65
N CYS A 30 33.38 -9.77 -21.53
CA CYS A 30 32.03 -10.27 -21.79
C CYS A 30 31.03 -9.95 -20.68
N SER A 31 31.49 -9.64 -19.47
CA SER A 31 30.64 -9.20 -18.37
C SER A 31 30.21 -7.73 -18.48
N GLY A 32 30.76 -6.97 -19.44
CA GLY A 32 30.48 -5.54 -19.60
C GLY A 32 31.12 -4.64 -18.54
N LEU A 33 32.05 -5.18 -17.73
CA LEU A 33 32.79 -4.41 -16.75
C LEU A 33 33.95 -3.67 -17.41
N SER A 34 34.16 -2.43 -17.01
CA SER A 34 35.35 -1.68 -17.36
C SER A 34 36.60 -2.24 -16.66
N GLY A 35 37.78 -1.93 -17.17
CA GLY A 35 39.05 -2.33 -16.54
C GLY A 35 39.18 -1.82 -15.10
N GLN A 36 38.66 -0.62 -14.81
CA GLN A 36 38.69 -0.04 -13.46
C GLN A 36 37.79 -0.82 -12.49
N GLU A 37 36.61 -1.25 -12.94
CA GLU A 37 35.72 -2.07 -12.12
C GLU A 37 36.31 -3.45 -11.86
N MET A 38 37.00 -4.02 -12.84
CA MET A 38 37.69 -5.31 -12.69
C MET A 38 38.79 -5.27 -11.62
N ASP A 39 39.49 -4.16 -11.47
CA ASP A 39 40.51 -4.01 -10.43
C ASP A 39 39.89 -4.01 -9.01
N CYS A 40 38.66 -3.51 -8.86
CA CYS A 40 37.90 -3.64 -7.62
C CYS A 40 37.58 -5.11 -7.26
N PHE A 41 37.38 -5.99 -8.26
CA PHE A 41 37.09 -7.42 -8.06
C PHE A 41 38.34 -8.27 -7.79
N ARG A 42 39.52 -7.81 -8.19
CA ARG A 42 40.81 -8.49 -7.94
C ARG A 42 41.27 -8.39 -6.49
N SER A 43 40.71 -7.45 -5.72
CA SER A 43 41.03 -7.26 -4.31
C SER A 43 40.44 -8.39 -3.45
N LYS A 44 41.26 -9.04 -2.62
CA LYS A 44 40.85 -10.16 -1.74
C LYS A 44 39.76 -9.81 -0.71
N ASN A 45 39.57 -8.52 -0.42
CA ASN A 45 38.53 -8.00 0.48
C ASN A 45 37.41 -7.30 -0.30
N ARG A 46 36.91 -7.92 -1.37
CA ARG A 46 35.83 -7.32 -2.17
C ARG A 46 34.56 -7.23 -1.32
N LYS A 47 34.10 -6.01 -1.07
CA LYS A 47 32.75 -5.73 -0.54
C LYS A 47 31.68 -5.82 -1.64
N ILE A 48 32.12 -5.88 -2.89
CA ILE A 48 31.29 -5.77 -4.08
C ILE A 48 31.05 -7.18 -4.63
N ARG A 49 29.81 -7.47 -4.99
CA ARG A 49 29.38 -8.74 -5.61
C ARG A 49 29.20 -8.53 -7.11
N TYR A 50 29.46 -9.57 -7.89
CA TYR A 50 29.21 -9.60 -9.33
C TYR A 50 28.07 -10.59 -9.63
N PHE A 51 27.10 -10.13 -10.41
CA PHE A 51 26.02 -10.95 -10.91
C PHE A 51 26.05 -10.95 -12.43
N CYS A 52 25.93 -12.14 -13.04
CA CYS A 52 25.76 -12.21 -14.50
C CYS A 52 24.40 -11.64 -14.89
N THR A 53 24.24 -11.29 -16.17
CA THR A 53 23.02 -10.65 -16.71
C THR A 53 21.75 -11.37 -16.27
N ASP A 54 21.70 -12.69 -16.36
CA ASP A 54 20.52 -13.47 -15.99
C ASP A 54 20.18 -13.36 -14.49
N CYS A 55 21.19 -13.46 -13.62
CA CYS A 55 21.00 -13.36 -12.18
C CYS A 55 20.64 -11.93 -11.76
N ASN A 56 21.24 -10.93 -12.40
CA ASN A 56 20.93 -9.52 -12.16
C ASN A 56 19.48 -9.20 -12.53
N ILE A 57 18.99 -9.73 -13.66
CA ILE A 57 17.59 -9.59 -14.06
C ILE A 57 16.65 -10.15 -13.00
N MET A 58 16.94 -11.32 -12.43
CA MET A 58 16.09 -11.90 -11.39
C MET A 58 16.05 -11.06 -10.11
N GLU A 59 17.18 -10.49 -9.69
CA GLU A 59 17.24 -9.61 -8.52
C GLU A 59 16.44 -8.32 -8.75
N VAL A 60 16.62 -7.68 -9.91
CA VAL A 60 15.89 -6.47 -10.31
C VAL A 60 14.38 -6.75 -10.42
N ILE A 61 13.97 -7.84 -11.06
CA ILE A 61 12.55 -8.24 -11.17
C ILE A 61 11.96 -8.50 -9.77
N GLY A 62 12.70 -9.15 -8.87
CA GLY A 62 12.27 -9.37 -7.50
C GLY A 62 12.03 -8.05 -6.75
N GLY A 63 12.94 -7.09 -6.89
CA GLY A 63 12.78 -5.74 -6.33
C GLY A 63 11.55 -5.02 -6.88
N LEU A 64 11.40 -5.01 -8.21
CA LEU A 64 10.25 -4.40 -8.89
C LEU A 64 8.92 -5.04 -8.45
N LYS A 65 8.88 -6.36 -8.29
CA LYS A 65 7.68 -7.07 -7.79
C LYS A 65 7.27 -6.56 -6.41
N ASN A 66 8.23 -6.40 -5.51
CA ASN A 66 7.96 -5.92 -4.15
C ASN A 66 7.43 -4.48 -4.15
N GLU A 67 8.02 -3.59 -4.96
CA GLU A 67 7.54 -2.21 -5.11
C GLU A 67 6.11 -2.16 -5.69
N VAL A 68 5.80 -3.01 -6.66
CA VAL A 68 4.45 -3.14 -7.23
C VAL A 68 3.45 -3.66 -6.18
N GLU A 69 3.84 -4.65 -5.38
CA GLU A 69 2.99 -5.19 -4.31
C GLU A 69 2.75 -4.16 -3.19
N GLU A 70 3.77 -3.38 -2.84
CA GLU A 70 3.67 -2.30 -1.85
C GLU A 70 2.76 -1.17 -2.33
N THR A 71 2.94 -0.71 -3.58
CA THR A 71 2.08 0.32 -4.17
C THR A 71 0.64 -0.15 -4.29
N PHE A 72 0.40 -1.39 -4.69
CA PHE A 72 -0.96 -1.96 -4.76
C PHE A 72 -1.61 -2.04 -3.38
N SER A 73 -0.86 -2.46 -2.36
CA SER A 73 -1.33 -2.53 -0.96
C SER A 73 -1.66 -1.14 -0.41
N SER A 74 -0.85 -0.13 -0.73
CA SER A 74 -1.10 1.26 -0.37
C SER A 74 -2.37 1.80 -1.03
N MET A 75 -2.57 1.55 -2.33
CA MET A 75 -3.80 1.91 -3.05
C MET A 75 -5.04 1.24 -2.45
N GLN A 76 -4.96 -0.05 -2.13
CA GLN A 76 -6.07 -0.78 -1.53
C GLN A 76 -6.45 -0.22 -0.15
N SER A 77 -5.45 0.16 0.65
CA SER A 77 -5.66 0.80 1.96
C SER A 77 -6.35 2.16 1.83
N MET A 78 -5.98 2.97 0.82
CA MET A 78 -6.65 4.25 0.53
C MET A 78 -8.11 4.08 0.09
N ILE A 79 -8.39 3.08 -0.75
CA ILE A 79 -9.78 2.78 -1.18
C ILE A 79 -10.62 2.35 0.02
N GLN A 80 -10.09 1.48 0.89
CA GLN A 80 -10.80 1.03 2.09
C GLN A 80 -11.03 2.16 3.11
N GLY A 81 -10.05 3.06 3.28
CA GLY A 81 -10.22 4.26 4.12
C GLY A 81 -11.28 5.23 3.59
N SER A 82 -11.43 5.30 2.26
CA SER A 82 -12.41 6.17 1.59
C SER A 82 -13.84 5.63 1.69
N THR A 83 -14.03 4.31 1.62
CA THR A 83 -15.36 3.69 1.79
C THR A 83 -15.81 3.65 3.25
N ALA A 84 -14.87 3.52 4.20
CA ALA A 84 -15.15 3.59 5.63
C ALA A 84 -15.59 5.00 6.10
N SER A 85 -15.12 6.08 5.44
CA SER A 85 -15.58 7.45 5.72
C SER A 85 -16.96 7.77 5.13
N SER A 86 -17.52 6.90 4.28
CA SER A 86 -18.82 7.10 3.63
C SER A 86 -20.03 6.67 4.50
N THR A 87 -19.83 6.32 5.77
CA THR A 87 -20.95 6.12 6.71
C THR A 87 -21.57 7.43 7.19
N ASN A 88 -20.89 8.58 7.04
CA ASN A 88 -21.45 9.90 7.35
C ASN A 88 -22.30 10.51 6.20
N GLY A 89 -22.27 9.91 5.01
CA GLY A 89 -23.05 10.39 3.86
C GLY A 89 -24.50 9.89 3.85
N LYS A 90 -24.79 8.77 4.53
CA LYS A 90 -26.16 8.26 4.68
C LYS A 90 -26.95 8.97 5.77
N THR A 91 -26.29 9.46 6.81
CA THR A 91 -26.95 10.11 7.95
C THR A 91 -27.57 11.45 7.56
N LEU A 92 -26.85 12.31 6.81
CA LEU A 92 -27.37 13.64 6.45
C LEU A 92 -28.65 13.61 5.61
N PHE A 93 -28.79 12.63 4.70
CA PHE A 93 -29.99 12.52 3.87
C PHE A 93 -31.18 11.95 4.66
N GLU A 94 -30.94 10.94 5.49
CA GLU A 94 -31.97 10.38 6.38
C GLU A 94 -32.42 11.39 7.44
N ASP A 95 -31.50 12.22 7.97
CA ASP A 95 -31.80 13.28 8.93
C ASP A 95 -32.72 14.35 8.32
N VAL A 96 -32.50 14.73 7.05
CA VAL A 96 -33.35 15.68 6.34
C VAL A 96 -34.74 15.09 6.09
N ILE A 97 -34.83 13.80 5.75
CA ILE A 97 -36.13 13.12 5.56
C ILE A 97 -36.90 13.10 6.88
N ASN A 98 -36.24 12.71 7.97
CA ASN A 98 -36.86 12.65 9.30
C ASN A 98 -37.36 14.03 9.77
N ASP A 99 -36.60 15.11 9.56
CA ASP A 99 -37.04 16.48 9.91
C ASP A 99 -38.28 16.91 9.10
N VAL A 100 -38.33 16.58 7.82
CA VAL A 100 -39.48 16.90 6.96
C VAL A 100 -40.72 16.15 7.40
N GLU A 101 -40.59 14.85 7.73
CA GLU A 101 -41.71 14.05 8.25
C GLU A 101 -42.23 14.58 9.59
N ASP A 102 -41.33 14.96 10.50
CA ASP A 102 -41.70 15.52 11.80
C ASP A 102 -42.39 16.89 11.69
N ARG A 103 -42.02 17.70 10.68
CA ARG A 103 -42.72 18.96 10.40
C ARG A 103 -44.11 18.71 9.83
N LEU A 104 -44.25 17.78 8.89
CA LEU A 104 -45.54 17.40 8.33
C LEU A 104 -46.47 16.82 9.40
N ARG A 105 -45.94 16.03 10.33
CA ARG A 105 -46.71 15.49 11.46
C ARG A 105 -47.24 16.60 12.38
N ARG A 106 -46.48 17.68 12.56
CA ARG A 106 -46.83 18.80 13.46
C ARG A 106 -47.52 19.96 12.76
N ILE A 107 -47.67 19.94 11.44
CA ILE A 107 -48.15 21.10 10.67
C ILE A 107 -49.58 21.52 11.03
N ASN A 108 -50.38 20.59 11.54
CA ASN A 108 -51.76 20.85 11.99
C ASN A 108 -51.88 21.06 13.50
N ASN A 109 -50.76 21.12 14.24
CA ASN A 109 -50.80 21.40 15.67
C ASN A 109 -51.12 22.88 15.89
N ILE A 110 -52.22 23.14 16.60
CA ILE A 110 -52.61 24.49 16.99
C ILE A 110 -51.87 24.85 18.28
N VAL A 111 -50.99 25.84 18.23
CA VAL A 111 -50.36 26.40 19.42
C VAL A 111 -51.21 27.56 19.93
N VAL A 112 -51.92 27.33 21.04
CA VAL A 112 -52.71 28.39 21.69
C VAL A 112 -51.85 29.04 22.77
N SER A 113 -51.48 30.29 22.56
CA SER A 113 -50.73 31.10 23.53
C SER A 113 -51.69 31.93 24.39
N ASN A 114 -51.31 32.25 25.64
CA ASN A 114 -52.10 33.03 26.61
C ASN A 114 -53.33 32.30 27.19
N LEU A 115 -53.36 30.97 27.20
CA LEU A 115 -54.26 30.25 28.08
C LEU A 115 -53.67 30.27 29.49
N PRO A 116 -54.40 30.78 30.50
CA PRO A 116 -54.00 30.57 31.89
C PRO A 116 -53.99 29.06 32.17
N GLU A 117 -52.92 28.57 32.80
CA GLU A 117 -52.81 27.17 33.18
C GLU A 117 -53.95 26.81 34.13
N SER A 118 -54.56 25.64 33.93
CA SER A 118 -55.60 25.14 34.82
C SER A 118 -55.00 24.95 36.21
N GLU A 119 -55.54 25.62 37.22
CA GLU A 119 -55.22 25.29 38.61
C GLU A 119 -55.81 23.91 38.91
N GLU A 120 -54.99 22.86 38.83
CA GLU A 120 -55.36 21.54 39.32
C GLU A 120 -55.60 21.63 40.83
N SER A 121 -56.86 21.67 41.23
CA SER A 121 -57.24 21.41 42.61
C SER A 121 -56.89 19.96 42.92
N ASP A 122 -55.79 19.81 43.66
CA ASP A 122 -55.15 18.59 44.11
C ASP A 122 -56.05 17.82 45.10
N ASN A 123 -57.22 17.33 44.64
CA ASN A 123 -58.10 16.47 45.43
C ASN A 123 -57.58 15.04 45.37
N LYS A 124 -56.54 14.77 46.17
CA LYS A 124 -56.19 13.43 46.60
C LYS A 124 -57.31 12.91 47.52
N ASN A 125 -58.30 12.24 46.92
CA ASN A 125 -59.16 11.33 47.67
C ASN A 125 -58.32 10.08 48.00
N GLU A 126 -57.64 10.11 49.14
CA GLU A 126 -57.30 8.91 49.89
C GLU A 126 -58.53 8.54 50.72
N ASP A 127 -59.20 7.43 50.39
CA ASP A 127 -60.13 6.76 51.32
C ASP A 127 -60.07 5.24 51.11
N ILE A 128 -59.35 4.61 52.05
CA ILE A 128 -59.62 3.39 52.85
C ILE A 128 -60.46 2.27 52.21
#